data_AF-N9KS88-F1
#
_entry.id   AF-N9KS88-F1
#
_cell.length_a   1.000
_cell.length_b   1.000
_cell.length_c   1.000
_cell.angle_alpha   90.00
_cell.angle_beta   90.00
_cell.angle_gamma   90.00
#
_symmetry.space_group_name_H-M   'P 1'
#
loop_
_entity.id
_entity.type
_entity.pdbx_description
1 polymer ?
#
loop_
_entity_poly.entity_id
_entity_poly.type
_entity_poly.pdbx_seq_one_letter_code
_entity_poly.pdbx_strand_id
1 'polypeptide(L)'
;MDDYKYAVESSGFNKRNETAIKELNYRFDEHSLGYQFVEGQIIRRDNTFTHSEIIKPSLEILSRKRFKGASLEFHKAHEHYRKGAYHESLNECLKAFESTMRIICDKQKWTVKSTATASTLIKMCFEKQLIPAFWESKFTSLKTLLESGVPTARNKLSGHGAGSEEKEIPRYIVEYALNMTASTILFLVEAEENL
;
A
#
# COMPACT_ATOMS: atom_id res chain seq x y z
N MET A 1 5.04 29.13 -27.95
CA MET A 1 5.23 27.67 -28.14
C MET A 1 6.74 27.52 -28.06
N ASP A 2 7.25 27.39 -26.84
CA ASP A 2 8.69 27.42 -26.56
C ASP A 2 9.05 26.12 -25.85
N ASP A 3 9.84 25.31 -26.56
CA ASP A 3 10.34 24.01 -26.16
C ASP A 3 11.36 24.15 -25.01
N TYR A 4 11.02 23.60 -23.84
CA TYR A 4 11.96 23.42 -22.74
C TYR A 4 12.89 22.23 -23.02
N LYS A 5 14.03 22.51 -23.64
CA LYS A 5 15.11 21.55 -23.86
C LYS A 5 16.03 21.51 -22.62
N TYR A 6 15.69 20.69 -21.63
CA TYR A 6 16.63 20.35 -20.53
C TYR A 6 17.59 19.25 -21.00
N ALA A 7 18.72 19.64 -21.59
CA ALA A 7 19.85 18.74 -21.77
C ALA A 7 20.62 18.64 -20.45
N VAL A 8 20.39 17.58 -19.68
CA VAL A 8 21.23 17.24 -18.53
C VAL A 8 22.46 16.53 -19.06
N GLU A 9 23.62 17.18 -18.97
CA GLU A 9 24.91 16.53 -19.19
C GLU A 9 25.05 15.38 -18.17
N SER A 10 25.05 14.14 -18.67
CA SER A 10 25.19 12.96 -17.82
C SER A 10 26.63 12.86 -17.30
N SER A 11 26.92 13.54 -16.19
CA SER A 11 28.17 13.32 -15.45
C SER A 11 28.19 11.87 -14.95
N GLY A 12 29.21 11.10 -15.34
CA GLY A 12 29.28 9.65 -15.17
C GLY A 12 28.94 9.14 -13.76
N PHE A 13 28.17 8.05 -13.71
CA PHE A 13 27.78 7.36 -12.49
C PHE A 13 29.00 6.69 -11.83
N ASN A 14 29.38 7.13 -10.63
CA ASN A 14 30.27 6.41 -9.72
C ASN A 14 29.51 6.07 -8.42
N LYS A 15 29.87 4.98 -7.73
CA LYS A 15 29.27 4.45 -6.49
C LYS A 15 29.08 5.50 -5.39
N ARG A 16 29.94 6.52 -5.32
CA ARG A 16 29.81 7.65 -4.37
C ARG A 16 28.58 8.51 -4.66
N ASN A 17 28.19 8.65 -5.93
CA ASN A 17 27.00 9.39 -6.36
C ASN A 17 25.73 8.60 -6.02
N GLU A 18 25.74 7.27 -6.15
CA GLU A 18 24.58 6.44 -5.79
C GLU A 18 24.24 6.52 -4.31
N THR A 19 25.24 6.47 -3.42
CA THR A 19 25.03 6.61 -1.98
C THR A 19 24.49 7.99 -1.63
N ALA A 20 25.01 9.05 -2.26
CA ALA A 20 24.52 10.41 -2.04
C ALA A 20 23.07 10.60 -2.51
N ILE A 21 22.69 10.02 -3.65
CA ILE A 21 21.31 10.06 -4.17
C ILE A 21 20.37 9.30 -3.24
N LYS A 22 20.77 8.12 -2.74
CA LYS A 22 19.99 7.35 -1.77
C LYS A 22 19.76 8.14 -0.48
N GLU A 23 20.81 8.75 0.06
CA GLU A 23 20.72 9.58 1.27
C GLU A 23 19.82 10.80 1.04
N LEU A 24 19.97 11.52 -0.08
CA LEU A 24 19.14 12.68 -0.42
C LEU A 24 17.66 12.32 -0.45
N ASN A 25 17.31 11.23 -1.15
CA ASN A 25 15.94 10.75 -1.23
C ASN A 25 15.43 10.27 0.14
N TYR A 26 16.26 9.62 0.93
CA TYR A 26 15.92 9.25 2.31
C TYR A 26 15.58 10.49 3.15
N ARG A 27 16.36 11.58 3.07
CA ARG A 27 16.08 12.84 3.78
C ARG A 27 14.82 13.54 3.29
N PHE A 28 14.57 13.55 1.98
CA PHE A 28 13.33 14.08 1.44
C PHE A 28 12.10 13.35 2.01
N ASP A 29 12.23 12.06 2.29
CA ASP A 29 11.17 11.24 2.86
C ASP A 29 11.01 11.43 4.36
N GLU A 30 12.13 11.44 5.09
CA GLU A 30 12.19 11.71 6.53
C GLU A 30 11.46 13.03 6.87
N HIS A 31 11.68 14.07 6.05
CA HIS A 31 11.06 15.37 6.21
C HIS A 31 9.74 15.56 5.44
N SER A 32 9.21 14.50 4.81
CA SER A 32 7.94 14.53 4.08
C SER A 32 7.84 15.66 3.02
N LEU A 33 8.96 15.95 2.33
CA LEU A 33 9.02 17.04 1.35
C LEU A 33 8.23 16.75 0.08
N GLY A 34 7.98 15.46 -0.23
CA GLY A 34 7.21 15.05 -1.40
C GLY A 34 7.98 15.14 -2.72
N TYR A 35 9.31 15.05 -2.68
CA TYR A 35 10.20 15.08 -3.84
C TYR A 35 11.10 13.84 -3.87
N GLN A 36 11.65 13.55 -5.04
CA GLN A 36 12.73 12.57 -5.21
C GLN A 36 13.67 13.03 -6.33
N PHE A 37 14.97 12.76 -6.15
CA PHE A 37 15.99 12.91 -7.17
C PHE A 37 16.13 11.60 -7.96
N VAL A 38 15.82 11.63 -9.25
CA VAL A 38 15.93 10.51 -10.18
C VAL A 38 16.44 11.02 -11.52
N GLU A 39 17.36 10.28 -12.15
CA GLU A 39 17.91 10.62 -13.49
C GLU A 39 18.39 12.08 -13.65
N GLY A 40 19.01 12.63 -12.60
CA GLY A 40 19.53 14.00 -12.63
C GLY A 40 18.49 15.10 -12.36
N GLN A 41 17.24 14.74 -12.08
CA GLN A 41 16.15 15.68 -11.87
C GLN A 41 15.50 15.51 -10.50
N ILE A 42 15.09 16.61 -9.88
CA ILE A 42 14.19 16.59 -8.72
C ILE A 42 12.75 16.58 -9.25
N ILE A 43 12.03 15.49 -9.04
CA ILE A 43 10.63 15.35 -9.40
C ILE A 43 9.76 15.30 -8.16
N ARG A 44 8.53 15.81 -8.24
CA ARG A 44 7.55 15.62 -7.17
C ARG A 44 7.07 14.17 -7.15
N ARG A 45 6.97 13.57 -5.97
CA ARG A 45 6.48 12.19 -5.78
C ARG A 45 5.02 12.02 -6.17
N ASP A 46 4.20 13.05 -5.96
CA ASP A 46 2.81 13.01 -6.39
C ASP A 46 2.63 13.08 -7.92
N ASN A 47 3.72 13.37 -8.64
CA ASN A 47 3.81 13.31 -10.09
C ASN A 47 4.35 11.96 -10.60
N THR A 48 4.60 10.99 -9.72
CA THR A 48 4.85 9.61 -10.16
C THR A 48 3.54 9.02 -10.67
N PHE A 49 3.59 8.28 -11.77
CA PHE A 49 2.41 7.63 -12.36
C PHE A 49 1.62 6.81 -11.34
N THR A 50 2.30 6.03 -10.50
CA THR A 50 1.66 5.26 -9.44
C THR A 50 0.91 6.15 -8.45
N HIS A 51 1.49 7.29 -8.07
CA HIS A 51 0.79 8.20 -7.16
C HIS A 51 -0.39 8.90 -7.83
N SER A 52 -0.20 9.41 -9.05
CA SER A 52 -1.22 10.17 -9.77
C SER A 52 -2.41 9.31 -10.17
N GLU A 53 -2.17 8.08 -10.63
CA GLU A 53 -3.21 7.21 -11.20
C GLU A 53 -3.79 6.19 -10.22
N ILE A 54 -3.09 5.90 -9.11
CA ILE A 54 -3.52 4.84 -8.18
C ILE A 54 -3.72 5.41 -6.76
N ILE A 55 -2.68 6.00 -6.17
CA ILE A 55 -2.75 6.43 -4.77
C ILE A 55 -3.73 7.60 -4.60
N LYS A 56 -3.58 8.67 -5.39
CA LYS A 56 -4.42 9.85 -5.27
C LYS A 56 -5.91 9.54 -5.52
N PRO A 57 -6.31 8.81 -6.58
CA PRO A 57 -7.70 8.40 -6.76
C PRO A 57 -8.21 7.55 -5.60
N SER A 58 -7.39 6.64 -5.05
CA SER A 58 -7.81 5.83 -3.90
C SER A 58 -8.10 6.69 -2.66
N LEU A 59 -7.27 7.70 -2.38
CA LEU A 59 -7.47 8.64 -1.27
C LEU A 59 -8.70 9.53 -1.49
N GLU A 60 -8.95 9.95 -2.73
CA GLU A 60 -10.15 10.70 -3.11
C GLU A 60 -11.42 9.87 -2.89
N ILE A 61 -11.45 8.60 -3.29
CA ILE A 61 -12.58 7.70 -3.00
C ILE A 61 -12.75 7.51 -1.49
N LEU A 62 -11.67 7.26 -0.76
CA LEU A 62 -11.69 7.06 0.69
C LEU A 62 -12.07 8.34 1.46
N SER A 63 -11.92 9.53 0.87
CA SER A 63 -12.35 10.79 1.48
C SER A 63 -13.89 10.91 1.61
N ARG A 64 -14.65 10.12 0.84
CA ARG A 64 -16.12 10.11 0.90
C ARG A 64 -16.57 9.68 2.31
N LYS A 65 -17.60 10.32 2.86
CA LYS A 65 -18.06 10.13 4.25
C LYS A 65 -18.25 8.66 4.67
N ARG A 66 -18.72 7.79 3.76
CA ARG A 66 -18.91 6.36 4.03
C ARG A 66 -17.62 5.60 4.32
N PHE A 67 -16.47 6.07 3.82
CA PHE A 67 -15.18 5.42 3.92
C PHE A 67 -14.27 5.99 5.01
N LYS A 68 -14.81 6.79 5.94
CA LYS A 68 -14.00 7.46 6.99
C LYS A 68 -13.09 6.49 7.77
N GLY A 69 -13.57 5.29 8.08
CA GLY A 69 -12.77 4.26 8.78
C GLY A 69 -11.59 3.78 7.94
N ALA A 70 -11.86 3.25 6.74
CA ALA A 70 -10.84 2.79 5.80
C ALA A 70 -9.85 3.89 5.41
N SER A 71 -10.33 5.14 5.28
CA SER A 71 -9.50 6.31 5.01
C SER A 71 -8.49 6.56 6.12
N LEU A 72 -8.92 6.54 7.38
CA LEU A 72 -8.04 6.77 8.51
C LEU A 72 -6.93 5.70 8.58
N GLU A 73 -7.29 4.44 8.38
CA GLU A 73 -6.35 3.32 8.36
C GLU A 73 -5.35 3.46 7.21
N PHE A 74 -5.81 3.80 6.01
CA PHE A 74 -4.92 3.95 4.86
C PHE A 74 -3.97 5.15 4.97
N HIS A 75 -4.43 6.27 5.56
CA HIS A 75 -3.55 7.40 5.88
C HIS A 75 -2.48 7.03 6.91
N LYS A 76 -2.84 6.25 7.94
CA LYS A 76 -1.88 5.73 8.93
C LYS A 76 -0.87 4.79 8.28
N ALA A 77 -1.29 3.95 7.33
CA ALA A 77 -0.38 3.09 6.58
C ALA A 77 0.73 3.92 5.90
N HIS A 78 0.35 4.98 5.18
CA HIS A 78 1.32 5.89 4.56
C HIS A 78 2.19 6.65 5.59
N GLU A 79 1.65 7.00 6.75
CA GLU A 79 2.41 7.62 7.84
C GLU A 79 3.49 6.67 8.38
N HIS A 80 3.12 5.42 8.66
CA HIS A 80 4.04 4.39 9.11
C HIS A 80 5.13 4.10 8.07
N TYR A 81 4.76 4.00 6.79
CA TYR A 81 5.72 3.85 5.69
C TYR A 81 6.75 4.98 5.64
N ARG A 82 6.34 6.25 5.77
CA ARG A 82 7.27 7.39 5.80
C ARG A 82 8.23 7.36 7.00
N LYS A 83 7.79 6.81 8.13
CA LYS A 83 8.57 6.68 9.36
C LYS A 83 9.45 5.42 9.41
N GLY A 84 9.44 4.58 8.36
CA GLY A 84 10.15 3.29 8.37
C GLY A 84 9.49 2.20 9.22
N ALA A 85 8.28 2.45 9.74
CA ALA A 85 7.50 1.50 10.54
C ALA A 85 6.75 0.51 9.61
N TYR A 86 7.51 -0.36 8.95
CA TYR A 86 7.02 -1.17 7.83
C TYR A 86 6.02 -2.25 8.23
N HIS A 87 6.19 -2.86 9.40
CA HIS A 87 5.23 -3.85 9.92
C HIS A 87 3.88 -3.20 10.19
N GLU A 88 3.88 -2.03 10.84
CA GLU A 88 2.70 -1.24 11.14
C GLU A 88 2.03 -0.73 9.86
N SER A 89 2.81 -0.33 8.85
CA SER A 89 2.29 0.07 7.55
C SER A 89 1.49 -1.05 6.89
N LEU A 90 2.00 -2.28 6.89
CA LEU A 90 1.32 -3.43 6.30
C LEU A 90 0.05 -3.82 7.07
N ASN A 91 0.10 -3.72 8.40
CA ASN A 91 -1.06 -3.96 9.25
C ASN A 91 -2.19 -2.93 9.01
N GLU A 92 -1.85 -1.65 8.86
CA GLU A 92 -2.85 -0.61 8.55
C GLU A 92 -3.40 -0.75 7.12
N CYS A 93 -2.61 -1.24 6.15
CA CYS A 93 -3.11 -1.63 4.83
C CYS A 93 -4.15 -2.76 4.93
N LEU A 94 -3.88 -3.79 5.74
CA LEU A 94 -4.83 -4.90 5.96
C LEU A 94 -6.15 -4.39 6.53
N LYS A 95 -6.09 -3.50 7.53
CA LYS A 95 -7.28 -2.89 8.12
C LYS A 95 -8.07 -2.07 7.09
N ALA A 96 -7.40 -1.22 6.31
CA ALA A 96 -8.04 -0.43 5.26
C ALA A 96 -8.76 -1.32 4.23
N PHE A 97 -8.14 -2.44 3.85
CA PHE A 97 -8.72 -3.44 2.96
C PHE A 97 -9.95 -4.13 3.57
N GLU A 98 -9.88 -4.57 4.83
CA GLU A 98 -11.01 -5.15 5.57
C GLU A 98 -12.16 -4.16 5.74
N SER A 99 -11.87 -2.94 6.18
CA SER A 99 -12.84 -1.86 6.38
C SER A 99 -13.56 -1.53 5.08
N THR A 100 -12.85 -1.48 3.96
CA THR A 100 -13.45 -1.25 2.64
C THR A 100 -14.49 -2.33 2.31
N MET A 101 -14.13 -3.61 2.43
CA MET A 101 -15.07 -4.71 2.19
C MET A 101 -16.25 -4.70 3.17
N ARG A 102 -16.03 -4.37 4.45
CA ARG A 102 -17.08 -4.28 5.45
C ARG A 102 -18.10 -3.20 5.10
N ILE A 103 -17.63 -2.02 4.71
CA ILE A 103 -18.50 -0.90 4.28
C ILE A 103 -19.33 -1.29 3.05
N ILE A 104 -18.74 -2.04 2.11
CA ILE A 104 -19.48 -2.57 0.95
C ILE A 104 -20.56 -3.56 1.40
N CYS A 105 -20.21 -4.53 2.27
CA CYS A 105 -21.18 -5.48 2.81
C CYS A 105 -22.33 -4.77 3.53
N ASP A 106 -22.03 -3.75 4.35
CA ASP A 106 -23.04 -2.98 5.08
C ASP A 106 -23.97 -2.22 4.13
N LYS A 107 -23.41 -1.56 3.09
CA LYS A 107 -24.22 -0.85 2.08
C LYS A 107 -25.14 -1.80 1.31
N GLN A 108 -24.61 -2.97 0.95
CA GLN A 108 -25.34 -4.00 0.19
C GLN A 108 -26.22 -4.90 1.07
N LYS A 109 -26.26 -4.64 2.40
CA LYS A 109 -27.01 -5.40 3.41
C LYS A 109 -26.65 -6.90 3.42
N TRP A 110 -25.38 -7.22 3.17
CA TRP A 110 -24.85 -8.57 3.29
C TRP A 110 -24.50 -8.86 4.74
N THR A 111 -25.12 -9.89 5.32
CA THR A 111 -24.93 -10.22 6.72
C THR A 111 -23.51 -10.73 6.99
N VAL A 112 -22.71 -9.92 7.67
CA VAL A 112 -21.36 -10.27 8.11
C VAL A 112 -21.21 -9.93 9.60
N LYS A 113 -20.53 -10.79 10.36
CA LYS A 113 -20.24 -10.53 11.78
C LYS A 113 -19.32 -9.30 11.90
N SER A 114 -19.50 -8.50 12.94
CA SER A 114 -18.60 -7.38 13.26
C SER A 114 -17.14 -7.81 13.45
N THR A 115 -16.92 -9.07 13.86
CA THR A 115 -15.59 -9.69 14.04
C THR A 115 -15.11 -10.51 12.84
N ALA A 116 -15.77 -10.42 11.69
CA ALA A 116 -15.35 -11.13 10.50
C ALA A 116 -13.95 -10.70 10.06
N THR A 117 -13.11 -11.69 9.76
CA THR A 117 -11.75 -11.52 9.26
C THR A 117 -11.74 -11.18 7.77
N ALA A 118 -10.61 -10.70 7.24
CA ALA A 118 -10.41 -10.52 5.81
C ALA A 118 -10.83 -11.74 4.99
N SER A 119 -10.48 -12.96 5.42
CA SER A 119 -10.84 -14.19 4.69
C SER A 119 -12.36 -14.35 4.55
N THR A 120 -13.12 -14.05 5.60
CA THR A 120 -14.59 -14.12 5.58
C THR A 120 -15.19 -13.03 4.69
N LEU A 121 -14.65 -11.81 4.74
CA LEU A 121 -15.08 -10.69 3.91
C LEU A 121 -14.81 -10.94 2.43
N ILE A 122 -13.63 -11.47 2.11
CA ILE A 122 -13.25 -11.89 0.76
C ILE A 122 -14.25 -12.92 0.24
N LYS A 123 -14.52 -13.97 1.01
CA LYS A 123 -15.47 -15.02 0.63
C LYS A 123 -16.87 -14.45 0.36
N MET A 124 -17.35 -13.54 1.22
CA MET A 124 -18.64 -12.88 1.03
C MET A 124 -18.71 -12.12 -0.30
N CYS A 125 -17.65 -11.39 -0.66
CA CYS A 125 -17.60 -10.64 -1.93
C CYS A 125 -17.72 -11.57 -3.15
N PHE A 126 -17.11 -12.76 -3.10
CA PHE A 126 -17.23 -13.76 -4.17
C PHE A 126 -18.60 -14.47 -4.17
N GLU A 127 -19.12 -14.86 -3.01
CA GLU A 127 -20.45 -15.47 -2.87
C GLU A 127 -21.55 -14.56 -3.42
N LYS A 128 -21.39 -13.24 -3.28
CA LYS A 128 -22.32 -12.23 -3.78
C LYS A 128 -22.03 -11.75 -5.20
N GLN A 129 -21.06 -12.37 -5.87
CA GLN A 129 -20.67 -12.05 -7.25
C GLN A 129 -20.28 -10.57 -7.44
N LEU A 130 -19.82 -9.89 -6.38
CA LEU A 130 -19.18 -8.58 -6.50
C LEU A 130 -17.95 -8.69 -7.42
N ILE A 131 -17.28 -9.84 -7.36
CA ILE A 131 -16.07 -10.15 -8.11
C ILE A 131 -16.22 -11.56 -8.69
N PRO A 132 -15.79 -11.82 -9.93
CA PRO A 132 -15.82 -13.16 -10.49
C PRO A 132 -14.94 -14.15 -9.71
N ALA A 133 -15.44 -15.35 -9.45
CA ALA A 133 -14.81 -16.36 -8.58
C ALA A 133 -13.35 -16.71 -8.95
N PHE A 134 -12.98 -16.65 -10.24
CA PHE A 134 -11.62 -16.96 -10.68
C PHE A 134 -10.56 -15.96 -10.19
N TRP A 135 -10.96 -14.80 -9.65
CA TRP A 135 -10.05 -13.81 -9.03
C TRP A 135 -9.75 -14.08 -7.55
N GLU A 136 -10.36 -15.09 -6.92
CA GLU A 136 -10.22 -15.38 -5.48
C GLU A 136 -8.77 -15.56 -5.03
N SER A 137 -7.96 -16.21 -5.87
CA SER A 137 -6.53 -16.40 -5.60
C SER A 137 -5.78 -15.07 -5.43
N LYS A 138 -6.16 -14.02 -6.17
CA LYS A 138 -5.47 -12.71 -6.13
C LYS A 138 -5.74 -11.97 -4.83
N PHE A 139 -6.98 -12.00 -4.36
CA PHE A 139 -7.38 -11.41 -3.08
C PHE A 139 -6.76 -12.15 -1.91
N THR A 140 -6.72 -13.49 -1.98
CA THR A 140 -6.05 -14.32 -0.98
C THR A 140 -4.55 -14.02 -0.93
N SER A 141 -3.88 -13.89 -2.08
CA SER A 141 -2.46 -13.53 -2.14
C SER A 141 -2.17 -12.14 -1.57
N LEU A 142 -2.99 -11.13 -1.88
CA LEU A 142 -2.85 -9.80 -1.30
C LEU A 142 -3.02 -9.84 0.22
N LYS A 143 -4.07 -10.49 0.71
CA LYS A 143 -4.29 -10.70 2.13
C LYS A 143 -3.07 -11.35 2.80
N THR A 144 -2.52 -12.42 2.23
CA THR A 144 -1.30 -13.08 2.74
C THR A 144 -0.08 -12.16 2.71
N LEU A 145 0.09 -11.33 1.67
CA LEU A 145 1.15 -10.32 1.62
C LEU A 145 1.04 -9.33 2.79
N LEU A 146 -0.17 -8.81 3.04
CA LEU A 146 -0.42 -7.86 4.12
C LEU A 146 -0.24 -8.50 5.50
N GLU A 147 -0.64 -9.76 5.67
CA GLU A 147 -0.40 -10.55 6.90
C GLU A 147 1.08 -10.88 7.12
N SER A 148 1.87 -11.06 6.04
CA SER A 148 3.30 -11.37 6.12
C SER A 148 4.14 -10.21 6.66
N GLY A 149 3.56 -9.01 6.70
CA GLY A 149 4.05 -7.86 7.44
C GLY A 149 3.92 -7.97 8.95
N VAL A 150 3.41 -9.08 9.47
CA VAL A 150 3.49 -9.43 10.89
C VAL A 150 4.51 -10.56 10.98
N PRO A 151 5.51 -10.53 11.88
CA PRO A 151 6.49 -11.60 11.99
C PRO A 151 5.82 -12.93 12.31
N THR A 152 5.41 -13.66 11.28
CA THR A 152 5.04 -15.08 11.35
C THR A 152 6.32 -15.93 11.45
N ALA A 153 7.39 -15.36 12.02
CA ALA A 153 8.58 -16.03 12.51
C ALA A 153 8.64 -16.09 14.04
N ARG A 154 7.67 -15.55 14.78
CA ARG A 154 7.67 -15.71 16.26
C ARG A 154 7.29 -17.14 16.70
N ASN A 155 6.64 -17.95 15.86
CA ASN A 155 5.98 -19.18 16.34
C ASN A 155 6.29 -20.50 15.62
N LYS A 156 7.36 -20.60 14.80
CA LYS A 156 7.78 -21.91 14.27
C LYS A 156 9.28 -22.23 14.30
N LEU A 157 10.14 -21.35 14.82
CA LEU A 157 11.59 -21.59 14.88
C LEU A 157 12.23 -21.42 16.27
N SER A 158 11.46 -21.17 17.32
CA SER A 158 12.00 -21.19 18.70
C SER A 158 11.86 -22.58 19.33
N GLY A 159 12.52 -23.55 18.74
CA GLY A 159 12.86 -24.83 19.34
C GLY A 159 14.37 -24.95 19.34
N HIS A 160 15.02 -24.29 20.30
CA HIS A 160 16.47 -24.20 20.53
C HIS A 160 17.25 -23.21 19.66
N GLY A 161 17.77 -22.18 20.33
CA GLY A 161 19.07 -21.59 20.00
C GLY A 161 19.08 -20.33 19.14
N ALA A 162 19.70 -19.29 19.71
CA ALA A 162 20.19 -18.05 19.09
C ALA A 162 19.14 -17.01 18.66
N GLY A 163 19.33 -15.79 19.15
CA GLY A 163 18.46 -14.64 18.93
C GLY A 163 18.18 -14.40 17.44
N SER A 164 16.90 -14.40 17.09
CA SER A 164 16.44 -14.09 15.75
C SER A 164 16.60 -12.59 15.52
N GLU A 165 17.58 -12.19 14.71
CA GLU A 165 17.56 -10.85 14.10
C GLU A 165 16.23 -10.69 13.36
N GLU A 166 15.47 -9.67 13.74
CA GLU A 166 14.25 -9.28 13.04
C GLU A 166 14.65 -8.88 11.62
N LYS A 167 14.29 -9.70 10.63
CA LYS A 167 14.58 -9.38 9.23
C LYS A 167 13.78 -8.15 8.84
N GLU A 168 14.46 -7.03 8.70
CA GLU A 168 13.88 -5.77 8.26
C GLU A 168 13.20 -5.96 6.90
N ILE A 169 11.93 -5.57 6.81
CA ILE A 169 11.17 -5.65 5.56
C ILE A 169 11.73 -4.60 4.60
N PRO A 170 12.17 -4.95 3.38
CA PRO A 170 12.65 -3.96 2.44
C PRO A 170 11.55 -2.96 2.08
N ARG A 171 11.90 -1.68 2.08
CA ARG A 171 11.00 -0.57 1.77
C ARG A 171 10.15 -0.77 0.51
N TYR A 172 10.76 -1.28 -0.57
CA TYR A 172 10.09 -1.47 -1.85
C TYR A 172 8.96 -2.52 -1.79
N ILE A 173 9.02 -3.48 -0.84
CA ILE A 173 7.95 -4.46 -0.61
C ILE A 173 6.73 -3.79 0.01
N VAL A 174 6.95 -2.88 0.97
CA VAL A 174 5.87 -2.13 1.63
C VAL A 174 5.23 -1.15 0.68
N GLU A 175 6.02 -0.50 -0.16
CA GLU A 175 5.53 0.37 -1.23
C GLU A 175 4.68 -0.41 -2.23
N TYR A 176 5.14 -1.59 -2.66
CA TYR A 176 4.35 -2.49 -3.49
C TYR A 176 3.01 -2.87 -2.82
N ALA A 177 3.03 -3.21 -1.53
CA ALA A 177 1.82 -3.53 -0.79
C ALA A 177 0.84 -2.35 -0.65
N LEU A 178 1.33 -1.12 -0.43
CA LEU A 178 0.52 0.10 -0.44
C LEU A 178 -0.16 0.30 -1.79
N ASN A 179 0.60 0.17 -2.88
CA ASN A 179 0.07 0.33 -4.24
C ASN A 179 -0.98 -0.73 -4.58
N MET A 180 -0.73 -1.99 -4.20
CA MET A 180 -1.69 -3.08 -4.36
C MET A 180 -2.96 -2.85 -3.54
N THR A 181 -2.83 -2.35 -2.31
CA THR A 181 -3.96 -2.01 -1.44
C THR A 181 -4.81 -0.90 -2.06
N ALA A 182 -4.19 0.20 -2.49
CA ALA A 182 -4.87 1.30 -3.19
C ALA A 182 -5.61 0.81 -4.44
N SER A 183 -4.93 0.05 -5.30
CA SER A 183 -5.52 -0.51 -6.52
C SER A 183 -6.73 -1.40 -6.22
N THR A 184 -6.63 -2.22 -5.18
CA THR A 184 -7.71 -3.14 -4.78
C THR A 184 -8.89 -2.39 -4.17
N ILE A 185 -8.65 -1.32 -3.41
CA ILE A 185 -9.71 -0.45 -2.89
C ILE A 185 -10.47 0.21 -4.05
N LEU A 186 -9.76 0.78 -5.03
CA LEU A 186 -10.38 1.35 -6.24
C LEU A 186 -11.26 0.32 -6.95
N PHE A 187 -10.69 -0.86 -7.24
CA PHE A 187 -11.38 -1.94 -7.90
C PHE A 187 -12.63 -2.41 -7.14
N LEU A 188 -12.55 -2.59 -5.82
CA LEU A 188 -13.69 -3.01 -5.00
C LEU A 188 -14.83 -1.98 -5.02
N VAL A 189 -14.48 -0.69 -4.95
CA VAL A 189 -15.48 0.37 -4.98
C VAL A 189 -16.12 0.49 -6.36
N GLU A 190 -15.33 0.38 -7.42
CA GLU A 190 -15.85 0.38 -8.79
C GLU A 190 -16.76 -0.83 -9.05
N ALA A 191 -16.35 -2.03 -8.64
CA ALA A 191 -17.18 -3.23 -8.73
C ALA A 191 -18.51 -3.07 -7.98
N GLU A 192 -18.48 -2.44 -6.81
CA GLU A 192 -19.68 -2.16 -6.00
C GLU A 192 -20.60 -1.13 -6.64
N GLU A 193 -20.05 -0.14 -7.33
CA GLU A 193 -20.81 0.87 -8.07
C GLU A 193 -21.47 0.32 -9.34
N ASN A 194 -21.02 -0.85 -9.82
CA ASN A 194 -21.54 -1.54 -10.99
C ASN A 194 -22.40 -2.79 -10.65
N LEU A 195 -22.80 -2.97 -9.39
CA LEU A 195 -23.81 -3.94 -8.97
C LEU A 195 -25.23 -3.48 -9.33
#